data_AF-A0A967KSA4-F1
#
_entry.id   AF-A0A967KSA4-F1
#
_cell.length_a   1.000
_cell.length_b   1.000
_cell.length_c   1.000
_cell.angle_alpha   90.00
_cell.angle_beta   90.00
_cell.angle_gamma   90.00
#
_symmetry.space_group_name_H-M   'P 1'
#
loop_
_entity.id
_entity.type
_entity.pdbx_description
1 polymer ?
#
loop_
_entity_poly.entity_id
_entity_poly.type
_entity_poly.pdbx_seq_one_letter_code
_entity_poly.pdbx_strand_id
1 'polypeptide(L)' 'LRRKRMYDFYYKLVNIALARVRDFRGVSGKAFDGRGNYSLGIKEHIIFPEIDYDKI' A
#
# COMPACT_ATOMS: atom_id res chain seq x y z
N LEU A 1 -0.90 9.21 8.92
CA LEU A 1 -0.08 8.46 9.91
C LEU A 1 1.27 9.15 10.06
N ARG A 2 1.91 9.14 11.25
CA ARG A 2 3.24 9.74 11.46
C ARG A 2 4.11 8.87 12.38
N ARG A 3 5.44 8.98 12.29
CA ARG A 3 6.44 8.27 13.10
C ARG A 3 6.19 6.75 13.16
N LYS A 4 6.21 6.12 14.34
CA LYS A 4 6.04 4.68 14.53
C LYS A 4 4.84 4.11 13.77
N ARG A 5 3.67 4.77 13.86
CA ARG A 5 2.46 4.32 13.17
C ARG A 5 2.59 4.33 11.64
N MET A 6 3.41 5.21 11.08
CA MET A 6 3.70 5.24 9.64
C MET A 6 4.61 4.07 9.26
N TYR A 7 5.66 3.80 10.04
CA TYR A 7 6.54 2.65 9.78
C TYR A 7 5.84 1.31 9.95
N ASP A 8 4.99 1.16 10.96
CA ASP A 8 4.18 -0.05 11.16
C ASP A 8 3.24 -0.27 9.97
N PHE A 9 2.59 0.80 9.48
CA PHE A 9 1.74 0.74 8.29
C PHE A 9 2.55 0.40 7.03
N TYR A 10 3.70 1.05 6.82
CA TYR A 10 4.57 0.78 5.68
C TYR A 10 5.06 -0.66 5.66
N TYR A 11 5.46 -1.20 6.82
CA TYR A 11 5.86 -2.60 6.96
C TYR A 11 4.74 -3.55 6.52
N LYS A 12 3.50 -3.31 6.99
CA LYS A 12 2.33 -4.09 6.55
C LYS A 12 2.03 -3.90 5.06
N LEU A 13 2.10 -2.68 4.56
CA LEU A 13 1.85 -2.36 3.16
C LEU A 13 2.78 -3.18 2.26
N VAL A 14 4.09 -3.16 2.53
CA VAL A 14 5.10 -3.82 1.70
C VAL A 14 5.09 -5.34 1.85
N ASN A 15 5.03 -5.86 3.08
CA ASN A 15 5.20 -7.29 3.32
C ASN A 15 3.90 -8.10 3.23
N ILE A 16 2.73 -7.44 3.34
CA ILE A 16 1.44 -8.12 3.39
C ILE A 16 0.51 -7.63 2.27
N ALA A 17 0.24 -6.33 2.22
CA ALA A 17 -0.82 -5.81 1.35
C ALA A 17 -0.44 -5.86 -0.14
N LEU A 18 0.77 -5.45 -0.52
CA LEU A 18 1.21 -5.46 -1.92
C LEU A 18 1.26 -6.87 -2.52
N ALA A 19 1.61 -7.88 -1.71
CA ALA A 19 1.59 -9.28 -2.14
C ALA A 19 0.18 -9.79 -2.47
N ARG A 20 -0.86 -9.14 -1.95
CA ARG A 20 -2.28 -9.48 -2.18
C ARG A 20 -2.90 -8.69 -3.34
N VAL A 21 -2.18 -7.73 -3.91
CA VAL A 21 -2.65 -6.99 -5.09
C VAL A 21 -2.67 -7.95 -6.28
N ARG A 22 -3.83 -8.09 -6.93
CA ARG A 22 -3.95 -8.91 -8.15
C ARG A 22 -3.06 -8.34 -9.25
N ASP A 23 -2.34 -9.22 -9.94
CA ASP A 23 -1.41 -8.87 -11.03
C ASP A 23 -0.32 -7.86 -10.61
N PHE A 24 0.16 -7.92 -9.37
CA PHE A 24 1.22 -7.05 -8.91
C PHE A 24 2.53 -7.29 -9.69
N ARG A 25 3.01 -6.24 -10.37
CA ARG A 25 4.25 -6.26 -11.16
C ARG A 25 5.38 -5.43 -10.53
N GLY A 26 5.26 -5.12 -9.25
CA GLY A 26 6.15 -4.20 -8.57
C GLY A 26 5.65 -2.76 -8.60
N VAL A 27 6.41 -1.89 -7.94
CA VAL A 27 6.13 -0.45 -7.85
C VAL A 27 6.80 0.30 -9.00
N SER A 28 6.05 1.19 -9.65
CA SER A 28 6.57 1.99 -10.77
C SER A 28 7.49 3.09 -10.25
N GLY A 29 8.72 3.18 -10.77
CA GLY A 29 9.63 4.30 -10.52
C GLY A 29 9.21 5.62 -11.16
N LYS A 30 8.16 5.63 -12.00
CA LYS A 30 7.64 6.87 -12.62
C LYS A 30 6.72 7.67 -11.71
N ALA A 31 6.32 7.13 -10.56
CA ALA A 31 5.38 7.78 -9.63
C ALA A 31 6.07 8.70 -8.58
N PHE A 32 7.35 8.96 -8.75
CA PHE A 32 8.06 10.00 -8.01
C PHE A 32 7.81 11.38 -8.61
N ASP A 33 7.64 12.38 -7.77
CA ASP A 33 7.38 13.78 -8.17
C ASP A 33 8.66 14.61 -8.45
N GLY A 34 9.84 13.98 -8.44
CA GLY A 34 11.14 14.64 -8.58
C GLY A 34 11.63 15.38 -7.33
N ARG A 35 10.81 15.48 -6.27
CA ARG A 35 11.17 16.05 -4.96
C ARG A 35 11.37 14.98 -3.89
N GLY A 36 11.33 13.72 -4.29
CA GLY A 36 11.49 12.57 -3.40
C GLY A 36 10.18 12.10 -2.76
N ASN A 37 9.02 12.66 -3.15
CA ASN A 37 7.74 12.12 -2.71
C ASN A 37 7.28 11.04 -3.68
N TYR A 38 6.72 9.97 -3.12
CA TYR A 38 6.17 8.85 -3.87
C TYR A 38 4.67 8.74 -3.63
N SER A 39 3.90 8.62 -4.71
CA SER A 39 2.45 8.44 -4.64
C SER A 39 2.06 7.08 -5.19
N LEU A 40 1.42 6.25 -4.35
CA LEU A 40 0.89 4.94 -4.73
C LEU A 40 -0.64 4.97 -4.69
N GLY A 41 -1.28 4.71 -5.82
CA GLY A 41 -2.73 4.51 -5.88
C GLY A 41 -3.10 3.08 -5.48
N ILE A 42 -4.05 2.94 -4.56
CA ILE A 42 -4.64 1.65 -4.19
C ILE A 42 -6.09 1.68 -4.67
N LYS A 43 -6.42 0.81 -5.64
CA LYS A 43 -7.78 0.75 -6.21
C LYS A 43 -8.74 -0.05 -5.35
N GLU A 44 -8.26 -1.14 -4.76
CA GLU A 44 -9.05 -2.07 -3.97
C GLU A 44 -8.46 -2.13 -2.56
N HIS A 45 -9.27 -1.83 -1.55
CA HIS A 45 -8.80 -1.80 -0.16
C HIS A 45 -8.79 -3.19 0.51
N ILE A 46 -9.42 -4.20 -0.10
CA ILE A 46 -9.43 -5.60 0.39
C ILE A 46 -8.04 -6.23 0.51
N ILE A 47 -7.02 -5.57 -0.03
CA ILE A 47 -5.61 -5.98 0.12
C ILE A 47 -5.14 -5.91 1.58
N PHE A 48 -5.82 -5.14 2.44
CA PHE A 48 -5.54 -5.09 3.87
C PHE A 48 -6.32 -6.20 4.60
N PRO A 49 -5.64 -7.09 5.35
CA PRO A 49 -6.31 -8.19 6.07
C PRO A 49 -7.34 -7.72 7.11
N GLU A 50 -7.23 -6.47 7.56
CA GLU A 50 -8.17 -5.87 8.50
C GLU A 50 -9.52 -5.49 7.88
N ILE A 51 -9.63 -5.50 6.55
CA ILE A 51 -10.87 -5.15 5.83
C ILE A 51 -11.64 -6.43 5.51
N ASP A 52 -12.85 -6.51 6.06
CA ASP A 52 -13.81 -7.58 5.82
C ASP A 52 -14.78 -7.14 4.71
N TYR A 53 -14.76 -7.84 3.57
CA TYR A 53 -15.58 -7.50 2.41
C TYR A 53 -17.09 -7.69 2.70
N ASP A 54 -17.44 -8.65 3.57
CA ASP A 54 -18.82 -9.01 3.84
C ASP A 54 -19.51 -8.03 4.81
N LYS A 55 -18.78 -7.04 5.33
CA LYS A 55 -19.28 -6.04 6.29
C LYS A 55 -19.41 -4.63 5.72
N ILE A 56 -19.23 -4.45 4.41
CA ILE A 56 -19.34 -3.16 3.71
C ILE A 56 -20.68 -3.06 3.00
#